data_AF-A0A9P5W7Z2-F1
#
_entry.id   AF-A0A9P5W7Z2-F1
#
_cell.length_a   1.000
_cell.length_b   1.000
_cell.length_c   1.000
_cell.angle_alpha   90.00
_cell.angle_beta   90.00
_cell.angle_gamma   90.00
#
_symmetry.space_group_name_H-M   'P 1'
#
loop_
_entity.id
_entity.type
_entity.pdbx_description
1 polymer ?
#
loop_
_entity_poly.entity_id
_entity_poly.type
_entity_poly.pdbx_seq_one_letter_code
_entity_poly.pdbx_strand_id
1 'polypeptide(L)'
;MAVIVGDNQHSGLITMFASEDTSDVLIPSVFITQHHYRELRYFGVELSNEFLIKLTPDDMNWIQIRQQHVTDLAPPSVVTNLPIKVFYTSKLKENDAVECVICLDEYEDEDELRVLPLPNLQTRHLHERNDTFVGGSSQQ
;
A
#
# COMPACT_ATOMS: atom_id res chain seq x y z
N MET A 1 2.53 -17.27 18.43
CA MET A 1 3.72 -16.60 17.85
C MET A 1 3.22 -15.63 16.80
N ALA A 2 3.73 -14.40 16.75
CA ALA A 2 3.32 -13.40 15.77
C ALA A 2 4.54 -12.72 15.15
N VAL A 3 4.42 -12.22 13.93
CA VAL A 3 5.53 -11.62 13.18
C VAL A 3 5.17 -10.20 12.75
N ILE A 4 6.05 -9.25 13.04
CA ILE A 4 5.92 -7.88 12.54
C ILE A 4 6.89 -7.73 11.38
N VAL A 5 6.39 -7.30 10.23
CA VAL A 5 7.17 -7.16 9.00
C VAL A 5 7.30 -5.68 8.67
N GLY A 6 8.53 -5.19 8.55
CA GLY A 6 8.82 -3.82 8.13
C GLY A 6 10.02 -3.81 7.18
N ASP A 7 10.03 -2.85 6.26
CA ASP A 7 11.17 -2.60 5.36
C ASP A 7 11.99 -1.44 5.93
N ASN A 8 13.31 -1.60 5.89
CA ASN A 8 14.26 -0.56 6.26
C ASN A 8 14.72 0.28 5.07
N GLN A 9 14.51 -0.18 3.84
CA GLN A 9 15.03 0.42 2.62
C GLN A 9 13.98 1.26 1.88
N HIS A 10 12.76 0.74 1.71
CA HIS A 10 11.70 1.40 0.94
C HIS A 10 10.46 1.66 1.80
N SER A 11 9.70 2.70 1.43
CA SER A 11 8.42 3.05 2.06
C SER A 11 7.21 2.33 1.45
N GLY A 12 7.44 1.48 0.44
CA GLY A 12 6.40 0.79 -0.34
C GLY A 12 5.85 -0.49 0.29
N LEU A 13 4.88 -1.11 -0.40
CA LEU A 13 4.29 -2.39 0.01
C LEU A 13 5.29 -3.54 -0.17
N ILE A 14 5.46 -4.34 0.88
CA ILE A 14 6.31 -5.54 0.86
C ILE A 14 5.45 -6.74 0.49
N THR A 15 5.87 -7.48 -0.55
CA THR A 15 5.27 -8.77 -0.88
C THR A 15 6.17 -9.87 -0.36
N MET A 16 5.63 -10.70 0.54
CA MET A 16 6.29 -11.96 0.94
C MET A 16 5.81 -13.08 0.04
N PHE A 17 6.73 -13.88 -0.48
CA PHE A 17 6.45 -15.02 -1.34
C PHE A 17 7.08 -16.29 -0.74
N ALA A 18 6.35 -17.39 -0.79
CA ALA A 18 6.85 -18.72 -0.46
C ALA A 18 6.79 -19.59 -1.72
N SER A 19 7.87 -20.31 -2.01
CA SER A 19 7.96 -21.19 -3.20
C SER A 19 7.22 -22.52 -3.01
N GLU A 20 6.81 -22.85 -1.79
CA GLU A 20 6.16 -24.11 -1.41
C GLU A 20 4.75 -23.86 -0.85
N ASP A 21 4.00 -24.95 -0.60
CA ASP A 21 2.70 -24.88 0.05
C ASP A 21 2.85 -24.42 1.51
N THR A 22 2.20 -23.31 1.84
CA THR A 22 2.17 -22.75 3.20
C THR A 22 0.73 -22.66 3.73
N SER A 23 -0.18 -23.47 3.19
CA SER A 23 -1.60 -23.47 3.59
C SER A 23 -1.83 -23.87 5.05
N ASP A 24 -0.89 -24.59 5.65
CA ASP A 24 -0.86 -25.00 7.06
C ASP A 24 -0.19 -23.96 7.98
N VAL A 25 0.49 -22.96 7.42
CA VAL A 25 1.19 -21.93 8.18
C VAL A 25 0.26 -20.78 8.54
N LEU A 26 -0.25 -20.80 9.77
CA LEU A 26 -1.08 -19.75 10.34
C LEU A 26 -0.29 -18.92 11.36
N ILE A 27 0.47 -17.94 10.86
CA ILE A 27 1.18 -16.99 11.71
C ILE A 27 0.48 -15.63 11.66
N PRO A 28 -0.08 -15.14 12.78
CA PRO A 28 -0.57 -13.78 12.85
C PRO A 28 0.57 -12.79 12.56
N SER A 29 0.40 -11.95 11.54
CA SER A 29 1.37 -10.92 11.19
C SER A 29 0.75 -9.52 11.19
N VAL A 30 1.59 -8.47 11.17
CA VAL A 30 1.25 -7.07 10.87
C VAL A 30 2.36 -6.47 9.99
N PHE A 31 2.00 -5.74 8.92
CA PHE A 31 2.97 -4.87 8.23
C PHE A 31 2.97 -3.48 8.87
N ILE A 32 4.16 -2.93 9.04
CA ILE A 32 4.35 -1.57 9.56
C ILE A 32 5.11 -0.72 8.54
N THR A 33 4.92 0.59 8.61
CA THR A 33 5.65 1.54 7.76
C THR A 33 7.13 1.58 8.11
N GLN A 34 7.97 2.03 7.16
CA GLN A 34 9.41 2.23 7.38
C GLN A 34 9.68 3.14 8.59
N HIS A 35 8.89 4.19 8.77
CA HIS A 35 9.00 5.10 9.92
C HIS A 35 8.86 4.34 11.25
N HIS A 36 7.77 3.59 11.42
CA HIS A 36 7.53 2.81 12.64
C HIS A 36 8.58 1.70 12.83
N TYR A 37 9.05 1.08 11.73
CA TYR A 37 10.13 0.09 11.81
C TYR A 37 11.42 0.68 12.37
N ARG A 38 11.81 1.88 11.91
CA ARG A 38 13.01 2.58 12.39
C ARG A 38 12.89 2.98 13.85
N GLU A 39 11.71 3.42 14.30
CA GLU A 39 11.45 3.69 15.72
C GLU A 39 11.62 2.43 16.58
N LEU A 40 10.99 1.32 16.19
CA LEU A 40 11.13 0.05 16.91
C LEU A 40 12.59 -0.43 16.96
N ARG A 41 13.33 -0.28 15.86
CA ARG A 41 14.77 -0.60 15.80
C ARG A 41 15.58 0.27 16.75
N TYR A 42 15.31 1.58 16.78
CA TYR A 42 15.98 2.50 17.69
C TYR A 42 15.73 2.12 19.16
N PHE A 43 14.47 1.83 19.53
CA PHE A 43 14.14 1.39 20.87
C PHE A 43 14.78 0.05 21.25
N GLY A 44 14.86 -0.91 20.32
CA GLY A 44 15.28 -2.28 20.61
C GLY A 44 16.77 -2.53 20.52
N VAL A 45 17.46 -1.80 19.64
CA VAL A 45 18.90 -2.00 19.38
C VAL A 45 19.72 -0.87 19.97
N GLU A 46 19.30 0.38 19.76
CA GLU A 46 20.08 1.56 20.16
C GLU A 46 19.96 1.85 21.65
N LEU A 47 18.76 1.66 22.21
CA LEU A 47 18.48 1.95 23.62
C LEU A 47 18.59 0.71 24.54
N SER A 48 18.93 -0.47 23.99
CA SER A 48 19.05 -1.74 24.73
C SER A 48 17.85 -2.06 25.64
N ASN A 49 16.65 -1.62 25.24
CA ASN A 49 15.44 -1.84 26.02
C ASN A 49 14.68 -3.04 25.47
N GLU A 50 14.38 -4.00 26.35
CA GLU A 50 13.34 -4.98 26.08
C GLU A 50 11.97 -4.29 26.18
N PHE A 51 11.13 -4.48 25.17
CA PHE A 51 9.76 -3.99 25.21
C PHE A 51 8.80 -5.00 24.59
N LEU A 52 7.57 -4.97 25.10
CA LEU A 52 6.48 -5.81 24.64
C LEU A 52 5.60 -5.03 23.67
N ILE A 53 5.36 -5.61 22.50
CA ILE A 53 4.42 -5.06 21.54
C ILE A 53 3.09 -5.81 21.70
N LYS A 54 2.03 -5.06 22.04
CA LYS A 54 0.68 -5.61 22.15
C LYS A 54 -0.06 -5.40 20.84
N LEU A 55 -0.27 -6.48 20.10
CA LEU A 55 -1.17 -6.48 18.95
C LEU A 55 -2.60 -6.65 19.45
N THR A 56 -3.46 -5.68 19.16
CA THR A 56 -4.88 -5.75 19.49
C THR A 56 -5.66 -6.44 18.38
N PRO A 57 -6.86 -6.98 18.65
CA PRO A 57 -7.71 -7.55 17.61
C PRO A 57 -7.98 -6.59 16.45
N ASP A 58 -8.05 -5.29 16.71
CA ASP A 58 -8.22 -4.26 15.67
C ASP A 58 -6.98 -4.16 14.77
N ASP A 59 -5.78 -4.24 15.35
CA ASP A 59 -4.51 -4.32 14.60
C ASP A 59 -4.38 -5.60 13.77
N MET A 60 -5.19 -6.63 14.07
CA MET A 60 -5.19 -7.94 13.41
C MET A 60 -6.35 -8.11 12.43
N ASN A 61 -7.37 -7.25 12.50
CA ASN A 61 -8.55 -7.28 11.65
C ASN A 61 -8.21 -7.02 10.17
N TRP A 62 -7.07 -6.37 9.90
CA TRP A 62 -6.50 -6.21 8.57
C TRP A 62 -6.16 -7.54 7.86
N ILE A 63 -5.97 -8.66 8.58
CA ILE A 63 -5.80 -10.00 7.98
C ILE A 63 -7.11 -10.45 7.31
N GLN A 64 -8.26 -10.14 7.93
CA GLN A 64 -9.58 -10.40 7.35
C GLN A 64 -9.80 -9.52 6.11
N ILE A 65 -9.37 -8.26 6.17
CA ILE A 65 -9.38 -7.32 5.05
C ILE A 65 -8.53 -7.89 3.90
N ARG A 66 -7.35 -8.46 4.18
CA ARG A 66 -6.50 -9.06 3.14
C ARG A 66 -7.17 -10.24 2.44
N GLN A 67 -7.87 -11.10 3.17
CA GLN A 67 -8.64 -12.21 2.59
C GLN A 67 -9.84 -11.72 1.76
N GLN A 68 -10.53 -10.67 2.21
CA GLN A 68 -11.62 -10.05 1.45
C GLN A 68 -11.11 -9.32 0.19
N HIS A 69 -9.99 -8.61 0.28
CA HIS A 69 -9.41 -7.88 -0.85
C HIS A 69 -8.98 -8.79 -1.99
N VAL A 70 -8.53 -10.03 -1.73
CA VAL A 70 -8.23 -11.00 -2.80
C VAL A 70 -9.47 -11.30 -3.64
N THR A 71 -10.68 -11.27 -3.06
CA THR A 71 -11.94 -11.44 -3.80
C THR A 71 -12.37 -10.19 -4.57
N ASP A 72 -11.87 -9.02 -4.21
CA ASP A 72 -12.09 -7.75 -4.92
C ASP A 72 -11.03 -7.47 -5.99
N LEU A 73 -9.97 -8.28 -6.10
CA LEU A 73 -8.98 -8.15 -7.16
C LEU A 73 -9.60 -8.54 -8.51
N ALA A 74 -9.37 -7.71 -9.52
CA ALA A 74 -9.72 -8.07 -10.90
C ALA A 74 -9.01 -9.38 -11.29
N PRO A 75 -9.70 -10.34 -11.92
CA PRO A 75 -9.07 -11.56 -12.40
C PRO A 75 -7.87 -11.25 -13.30
N PRO A 76 -6.79 -12.06 -13.27
CA PRO A 76 -5.62 -11.81 -14.12
C PRO A 76 -5.97 -11.70 -15.60
N SER A 77 -6.95 -12.49 -16.07
CA SER A 77 -7.46 -12.43 -17.45
C SER A 77 -8.08 -11.08 -17.82
N VAL A 78 -8.68 -10.37 -16.87
CA VAL A 78 -9.20 -9.01 -17.11
C VAL A 78 -8.04 -8.04 -17.24
N VAL A 79 -7.05 -8.11 -16.34
CA VAL A 79 -5.87 -7.24 -16.35
C VAL A 79 -5.04 -7.43 -17.62
N THR A 80 -4.82 -8.68 -18.05
CA THR A 80 -4.03 -9.00 -19.26
C THR A 80 -4.69 -8.52 -20.55
N ASN A 81 -6.02 -8.45 -20.58
CA ASN A 81 -6.80 -8.03 -21.75
C ASN A 81 -7.15 -6.54 -21.76
N LEU A 82 -6.60 -5.76 -20.81
CA LEU A 82 -6.77 -4.30 -20.84
C LEU A 82 -6.13 -3.70 -22.10
N PRO A 83 -6.76 -2.69 -22.72
CA PRO A 83 -6.18 -1.99 -23.85
C PRO A 83 -4.80 -1.43 -23.50
N ILE A 84 -3.84 -1.57 -24.43
CA ILE A 84 -2.50 -1.01 -24.28
C ILE A 84 -2.39 0.24 -25.15
N LYS A 85 -1.80 1.29 -24.59
CA LYS A 85 -1.42 2.51 -25.29
C LYS A 85 0.09 2.69 -25.15
N VAL A 86 0.75 2.98 -26.27
CA VAL A 86 2.18 3.30 -26.28
C VAL A 86 2.38 4.77 -25.90
N PHE A 87 3.24 5.02 -24.93
CA PHE A 87 3.61 6.35 -24.46
C PHE A 87 4.62 7.01 -25.39
N TYR A 88 4.49 8.32 -25.58
CA TYR A 88 5.48 9.16 -26.24
C TYR A 88 5.40 10.56 -25.65
N THR A 89 6.54 11.08 -25.19
CA THR A 89 6.72 12.43 -24.66
C THR A 89 6.25 13.48 -25.67
N SER A 90 6.49 13.24 -26.96
CA SER A 90 6.05 14.11 -28.06
C SER A 90 4.53 14.22 -28.23
N LYS A 91 3.75 13.31 -27.64
CA LYS A 91 2.29 13.28 -27.73
C LYS A 91 1.58 13.76 -26.46
N LEU A 92 2.33 14.23 -25.46
CA LEU A 92 1.80 14.73 -24.20
C LEU A 92 0.97 16.00 -24.38
N LYS A 93 -0.15 16.06 -23.65
CA LYS A 93 -0.92 17.29 -23.42
C LYS A 93 -0.59 17.86 -22.05
N GLU A 94 -0.94 19.12 -21.82
CA GLU A 94 -0.63 19.88 -20.59
C GLU A 94 -1.08 19.20 -19.27
N ASN A 95 -2.05 18.28 -19.31
CA ASN A 95 -2.57 17.56 -18.14
C ASN A 95 -2.33 16.04 -18.18
N ASP A 96 -1.51 15.54 -19.10
CA ASP A 96 -1.20 14.11 -19.15
C ASP A 96 -0.17 13.77 -18.06
N ALA A 97 -0.35 12.65 -17.39
CA ALA A 97 0.62 12.14 -16.41
C ALA A 97 1.91 11.71 -17.11
N VAL A 98 3.05 12.11 -16.54
CA VAL A 98 4.40 11.81 -17.03
C VAL A 98 5.13 10.75 -16.19
N GLU A 99 4.53 10.36 -15.07
CA GLU A 99 5.05 9.35 -14.16
C GLU A 99 3.95 8.37 -13.74
N CYS A 100 4.39 7.18 -13.31
CA CYS A 100 3.52 6.18 -12.75
C CYS A 100 3.17 6.52 -11.30
N VAL A 101 1.89 6.78 -11.00
CA VAL A 101 1.45 7.06 -9.62
C VAL A 101 1.61 5.88 -8.64
N ILE A 102 1.96 4.69 -9.14
CA ILE A 102 2.15 3.48 -8.32
C ILE A 102 3.60 3.34 -7.88
N CYS A 103 4.56 3.43 -8.81
CA CYS A 103 5.99 3.27 -8.53
C CYS A 103 6.77 4.59 -8.52
N LEU A 104 6.14 5.69 -8.96
CA LEU A 104 6.73 7.03 -9.11
C LEU A 104 7.89 7.09 -10.11
N ASP A 105 7.97 6.10 -11.02
CA ASP A 105 8.92 6.11 -12.13
C ASP A 105 8.38 6.96 -13.30
N GLU A 106 9.25 7.73 -13.94
CA GLU A 106 8.95 8.49 -15.15
C GLU A 106 8.71 7.55 -16.34
N TYR A 107 7.79 7.92 -17.25
CA TYR A 107 7.55 7.15 -18.47
C TYR A 107 8.57 7.49 -19.56
N GLU A 108 9.06 6.46 -20.25
CA GLU A 108 9.93 6.58 -21.41
C GLU A 108 9.15 6.41 -22.72
N ASP A 109 9.69 6.98 -23.81
CA ASP A 109 9.11 6.78 -25.13
C ASP A 109 9.06 5.27 -25.46
N GLU A 110 7.95 4.83 -26.03
CA GLU A 110 7.63 3.42 -26.33
C GLU A 110 7.14 2.58 -25.15
N ASP A 111 6.97 3.15 -23.96
CA ASP A 111 6.37 2.43 -22.82
C ASP A 111 4.95 1.95 -23.13
N GLU A 112 4.68 0.68 -22.82
CA GLU A 112 3.36 0.06 -22.98
C GLU A 112 2.50 0.26 -21.73
N LEU A 113 1.59 1.22 -21.77
CA LEU A 113 0.70 1.55 -20.65
C LEU A 113 -0.65 0.85 -20.80
N ARG A 114 -1.07 0.13 -19.77
CA ARG A 114 -2.43 -0.45 -19.71
C ARG A 114 -3.45 0.64 -19.37
N VAL A 115 -4.44 0.81 -20.22
CA VAL A 115 -5.55 1.75 -20.02
C VAL A 115 -6.60 1.05 -19.18
N LEU A 116 -6.76 1.49 -17.94
CA LEU A 116 -7.83 1.01 -17.08
C LEU A 116 -9.19 1.48 -17.64
N PRO A 117 -10.20 0.60 -17.73
CA PRO A 117 -11.54 1.03 -18.05
C PRO A 117 -12.00 1.87 -16.86
N LEU A 118 -12.29 3.15 -17.06
CA LEU A 118 -12.91 3.95 -16.00
C LEU A 118 -14.24 3.28 -15.64
N PRO A 119 -14.39 2.67 -14.45
CA PRO A 119 -15.73 2.44 -13.97
C PRO A 119 -16.29 3.82 -13.60
N ASN A 120 -17.57 4.03 -13.83
CA ASN A 120 -18.27 5.21 -13.32
C ASN A 120 -17.76 5.55 -11.91
N LEU A 121 -17.25 6.77 -11.76
CA LEU A 121 -16.48 7.26 -10.61
C LEU A 121 -17.35 7.48 -9.36
N GLN A 122 -18.25 6.55 -9.07
CA GLN A 122 -19.16 6.60 -7.93
C GLN A 122 -19.25 5.22 -7.28
N THR A 123 -19.02 5.22 -5.97
CA THR A 123 -19.22 4.13 -5.01
C THR A 123 -18.14 3.04 -4.99
N ARG A 124 -16.98 3.36 -4.39
CA ARG A 124 -16.45 2.65 -3.20
C ARG A 124 -15.33 3.50 -2.58
N HIS A 125 -15.71 4.19 -1.50
CA HIS A 125 -14.92 4.85 -0.46
C HIS A 125 -13.41 5.07 -0.67
N LEU A 126 -13.06 6.29 -1.08
CA LEU A 126 -12.06 7.09 -0.35
C LEU A 126 -12.82 8.13 0.49
N HIS A 127 -13.42 7.65 1.59
CA HIS A 127 -13.67 8.41 2.82
C HIS A 127 -12.63 7.80 3.77
N GLU A 128 -11.66 8.47 4.39
CA GLU A 128 -11.52 9.79 5.00
C GLU A 128 -10.01 10.16 4.87
N ARG A 129 -9.51 11.41 4.88
CA ARG A 129 -9.75 12.50 5.83
C ARG A 129 -9.43 13.84 5.16
N ASN A 130 -10.45 14.68 5.03
CA ASN A 130 -10.30 16.12 5.16
C ASN A 130 -10.55 16.43 6.64
N ASP A 131 -9.49 16.59 7.43
CA ASP A 131 -9.63 17.25 8.73
C ASP A 131 -9.43 18.75 8.53
N THR A 132 -10.56 19.41 8.31
CA THR A 132 -10.73 20.83 8.55
C THR A 132 -10.52 21.08 10.04
N PHE A 133 -9.35 21.59 10.41
CA PHE A 133 -9.10 22.09 11.76
C PHE A 133 -9.84 23.42 11.95
N VAL A 134 -11.07 23.37 12.47
CA VAL A 134 -11.70 24.52 13.16
C VAL A 134 -11.75 24.17 14.64
N GLY A 135 -10.77 24.66 15.38
CA GLY A 135 -10.78 24.72 16.84
C GLY A 135 -10.61 26.17 17.26
N GLY A 136 -11.71 26.89 17.42
CA GLY A 136 -11.73 28.20 18.03
C GLY A 136 -11.77 28.10 19.56
N SER A 137 -10.93 28.93 20.19
CA SER A 137 -11.17 29.65 21.45
C SER A 137 -11.02 28.92 22.79
N SER A 138 -10.02 29.35 23.57
CA SER A 138 -10.13 29.61 25.01
C SER A 138 -9.15 30.74 25.36
N GLN A 139 -9.67 31.95 25.56
CA GLN A 139 -9.65 32.65 26.85
C GLN A 139 -8.24 32.89 27.44
N GLN A 140 -7.74 34.11 27.24
CA GLN A 140 -7.50 35.08 28.31
C GLN A 140 -7.67 36.50 27.76
#